data_AF-A0A2D8JC54-F1
#
_entry.id   AF-A0A2D8JC54-F1
#
_cell.length_a   1.000
_cell.length_b   1.000
_cell.length_c   1.000
_cell.angle_alpha   90.00
_cell.angle_beta   90.00
_cell.angle_gamma   90.00
#
_symmetry.space_group_name_H-M   'P 1'
#
loop_
_entity.id
_entity.type
_entity.pdbx_description
1 polymer ?
#
loop_
_entity_poly.entity_id
_entity_poly.type
_entity_poly.pdbx_seq_one_letter_code
_entity_poly.pdbx_strand_id
1 'polypeptide(L)' 'DLKSGKISVDSPIGKGLLGKKVGEIATISVPSGKIELEILSIFRE' A
#
# COMPACT_ATOMS: atom_id res chain seq x y z
N ASP A 1 2.81 5.06 -20.37
CA ASP A 1 2.38 4.03 -19.42
C ASP A 1 3.09 4.08 -18.05
N LEU A 2 3.55 5.27 -17.61
CA LEU A 2 4.32 5.45 -16.35
C LEU A 2 3.55 6.31 -15.32
N LYS A 3 2.23 6.44 -15.53
CA LYS A 3 1.33 7.36 -14.80
C LYS A 3 0.17 6.63 -14.12
N SER A 4 0.19 5.31 -14.07
CA SER A 4 -0.95 4.56 -13.53
C SER A 4 -0.95 4.48 -12.00
N GLY A 5 0.02 5.09 -11.30
CA GLY A 5 0.12 4.98 -9.84
C GLY A 5 0.18 3.52 -9.36
N LYS A 6 0.60 2.60 -10.24
CA LYS A 6 0.62 1.15 -9.97
C LYS A 6 1.77 0.88 -9.00
N ILE A 7 1.42 0.48 -7.78
CA ILE A 7 2.38 0.03 -6.78
C ILE A 7 2.65 -1.44 -7.06
N SER A 8 3.91 -1.79 -7.30
CA SER A 8 4.32 -3.19 -7.45
C SER A 8 4.04 -3.96 -6.15
N VAL A 9 3.49 -5.17 -6.27
CA VAL A 9 3.25 -6.07 -5.12
C VAL A 9 4.54 -6.48 -4.40
N ASP A 10 5.68 -6.36 -5.08
CA ASP A 10 7.01 -6.65 -4.53
C ASP A 10 7.53 -5.53 -3.61
N SER A 11 7.00 -4.31 -3.74
CA SER A 11 7.34 -3.22 -2.82
C SER A 11 6.80 -3.49 -1.43
N PRO A 12 7.51 -3.10 -0.35
CA PRO A 12 7.04 -3.24 1.02
C PRO A 12 5.67 -2.61 1.24
N ILE A 13 5.37 -1.52 0.53
CA ILE A 13 4.06 -0.85 0.53
C ILE A 13 2.96 -1.74 -0.07
N GLY A 14 3.19 -2.29 -1.27
CA GLY A 14 2.22 -3.19 -1.91
C GLY A 14 1.97 -4.44 -1.07
N LYS A 15 3.03 -4.98 -0.46
CA LYS A 15 2.97 -6.17 0.38
C LYS A 15 2.27 -5.94 1.72
N GLY A 16 2.46 -4.78 2.35
CA GLY A 16 1.79 -4.47 3.62
C GLY A 16 0.37 -3.93 3.47
N LEU A 17 -0.02 -3.44 2.29
CA LEU A 17 -1.41 -3.18 1.95
C LEU A 17 -2.17 -4.45 1.51
N LEU A 18 -1.45 -5.50 1.10
CA LEU A 18 -2.03 -6.77 0.69
C LEU A 18 -2.77 -7.44 1.87
N GLY A 19 -4.07 -7.67 1.69
CA GLY A 19 -4.92 -8.30 2.71
C GLY A 19 -5.49 -7.35 3.76
N LYS A 20 -5.17 -6.05 3.68
CA LYS A 20 -5.81 -5.02 4.51
C LYS A 20 -7.14 -4.55 3.91
N LYS A 21 -7.99 -3.95 4.75
CA LYS A 21 -9.33 -3.48 4.38
C LYS A 21 -9.42 -1.96 4.38
N VAL A 22 -10.46 -1.43 3.72
CA VAL A 22 -10.81 -0.01 3.78
C VAL A 22 -11.02 0.41 5.23
N GLY A 23 -10.34 1.47 5.66
CA GLY A 23 -10.34 1.96 7.04
C GLY A 23 -9.30 1.31 7.96
N GLU A 24 -8.48 0.38 7.48
CA GLU A 24 -7.31 -0.10 8.23
C GLU A 24 -6.09 0.80 8.01
N ILE A 25 -5.23 0.84 9.03
CA ILE A 25 -3.90 1.46 8.97
C ILE A 25 -2.86 0.36 8.74
N ALA A 26 -2.16 0.43 7.61
CA ALA A 26 -1.06 -0.44 7.27
C ALA A 26 0.27 0.24 7.63
N THR A 27 0.94 -0.29 8.67
CA THR A 27 2.28 0.13 9.04
C THR A 27 3.30 -0.60 8.16
N ILE A 28 3.91 0.13 7.22
CA ILE A 28 4.91 -0.40 6.30
C ILE A 28 6.30 -0.08 6.82
N SER A 29 7.14 -1.11 6.97
CA SER A 29 8.55 -0.91 7.27
C SER A 29 9.34 -0.79 5.97
N VAL A 30 9.80 0.41 5.65
CA VAL A 30 10.71 0.66 4.52
C VAL A 30 12.16 0.76 5.04
N PRO A 31 13.17 0.54 4.19
CA PRO A 31 14.58 0.61 4.62
C PRO A 31 14.96 1.98 5.23
N SER A 32 14.26 3.04 4.83
CA SER A 32 14.43 4.40 5.34
C SER A 32 13.61 4.74 6.59
N GLY A 33 12.79 3.82 7.13
CA GLY A 33 11.94 4.07 8.30
C GLY A 33 10.61 3.32 8.29
N LYS A 34 9.78 3.53 9.32
CA LYS A 34 8.41 3.00 9.35
C LYS A 34 7.46 4.10 8.87
N ILE A 35 6.54 3.76 7.98
CA ILE A 35 5.52 4.68 7.45
C ILE A 35 4.15 4.05 7.71
N GLU A 36 3.20 4.85 8.17
CA GLU A 36 1.82 4.40 8.39
C GLU A 36 0.96 4.93 7.25
N LEU A 37 0.26 4.02 6.56
CA LEU A 37 -0.62 4.34 5.44
C LEU A 37 -2.03 3.91 5.79
N GLU A 38 -2.99 4.81 5.64
CA GLU A 38 -4.40 4.50 5.81
C GLU A 38 -5.03 4.13 4.46
N ILE A 39 -5.85 3.08 4.46
CA ILE A 39 -6.55 2.64 3.26
C ILE A 39 -7.87 3.39 3.14
N LEU A 40 -7.87 4.43 2.32
CA LEU A 40 -9.05 5.28 2.09
C LEU A 40 -10.13 4.57 1.26
N SER A 41 -9.74 3.86 0.21
CA SER A 41 -10.66 3.15 -0.69
C SER A 41 -9.96 2.00 -1.42
N ILE A 42 -10.67 0.88 -1.64
CA ILE A 42 -10.21 -0.24 -2.46
C ILE A 42 -11.18 -0.38 -3.63
N PHE A 43 -10.67 -0.26 -4.86
CA PHE A 43 -11.44 -0.44 -6.09
C PHE A 43 -10.84 -1.59 -6.90
N ARG A 44 -11.71 -2.43 -7.46
CA ARG A 44 -11.34 -3.50 -8.39
C ARG A 44 -12.20 -3.33 -9.63
N GLU A 45 -11.57 -3.03 -10.76
CA GLU A 45 -12.18 -3.01 -12.09
C GLU A 45 -11.97 -4.36 -12.79
#